data_AF-A0A4R0NRM3-F1
#
_entry.id   AF-A0A4R0NRM3-F1
#
_cell.length_a   1.000
_cell.length_b   1.000
_cell.length_c   1.000
_cell.angle_alpha   90.00
_cell.angle_beta   90.00
_cell.angle_gamma   90.00
#
_symmetry.space_group_name_H-M   'P 1'
#
loop_
_entity.id
_entity.type
_entity.pdbx_description
1 polymer ?
#
loop_
_entity_poly.entity_id
_entity_poly.type
_entity_poly.pdbx_seq_one_letter_code
_entity_poly.pdbx_strand_id
1 'polypeptide(L)' 'MTNEATTANDPYSIRLHGINLTVYPGEDGTYDVYKESRQITQLYTEIEHNQVVWESTNWIDKDYINEIGKKIEEHESVL' A
#
# COMPACT_ATOMS: atom_id res chain seq x y z
N MET A 1 28.07 17.10 1.90
CA MET A 1 27.66 16.03 0.99
C MET A 1 26.33 15.56 1.52
N THR A 2 25.24 15.99 0.89
CA THR A 2 23.88 15.69 1.34
C THR A 2 23.62 14.24 1.00
N ASN A 3 23.41 13.41 2.03
CA ASN A 3 23.01 12.03 1.83
C ASN A 3 21.62 12.05 1.17
N GLU A 4 21.52 11.52 -0.05
CA GLU A 4 20.23 11.25 -0.67
C GLU A 4 19.60 10.10 0.12
N ALA A 5 18.67 10.45 1.02
CA ALA A 5 17.84 9.46 1.68
C ALA A 5 16.97 8.82 0.60
N THR A 6 17.11 7.51 0.44
CA THR A 6 16.42 6.66 -0.52
C THR A 6 14.91 6.95 -0.55
N THR A 7 14.38 7.16 -1.74
CA THR A 7 12.97 7.48 -2.12
C THR A 7 11.95 6.36 -1.82
N ALA A 8 12.14 5.55 -0.78
CA ALA A 8 11.26 4.41 -0.48
C ALA A 8 9.91 4.79 0.14
N ASN A 9 9.75 6.06 0.57
CA ASN A 9 8.54 6.52 1.28
C ASN A 9 7.79 7.65 0.57
N ASP A 10 8.11 7.91 -0.70
CA ASP A 10 7.37 8.93 -1.44
C ASP A 10 5.96 8.43 -1.78
N PRO A 11 4.92 9.25 -1.57
CA PRO A 11 3.56 8.85 -1.93
C PRO A 11 3.43 8.63 -3.44
N TYR A 12 2.69 7.60 -3.82
CA TYR A 12 2.45 7.25 -5.21
C TYR A 12 0.99 6.97 -5.50
N SER A 13 0.63 6.95 -6.79
CA SER A 13 -0.73 6.67 -7.23
C SER A 13 -0.83 5.29 -7.86
N ILE A 14 -1.84 4.53 -7.44
CA ILE A 14 -2.24 3.27 -8.08
C ILE A 14 -3.62 3.44 -8.73
N ARG A 15 -3.87 2.68 -9.80
CA ARG A 15 -5.16 2.70 -10.49
C ARG A 15 -5.82 1.33 -10.41
N LEU A 16 -7.06 1.31 -9.92
CA LEU A 16 -7.80 0.09 -9.64
C LEU A 16 -9.29 0.30 -9.96
N HIS A 17 -9.87 -0.57 -10.81
CA HIS A 17 -11.25 -0.43 -11.32
C HIS A 17 -11.60 0.97 -11.86
N GLY A 18 -10.64 1.65 -12.47
CA GLY A 18 -10.82 3.01 -13.00
C GLY A 18 -10.74 4.13 -11.95
N ILE A 19 -10.59 3.80 -10.68
CA ILE A 19 -10.38 4.73 -9.57
C ILE A 19 -8.87 4.92 -9.36
N ASN A 20 -8.46 6.17 -9.10
CA ASN A 20 -7.11 6.47 -8.65
C ASN A 20 -7.09 6.49 -7.11
N LEU A 21 -6.16 5.77 -6.52
CA LEU A 21 -5.87 5.77 -5.10
C LEU A 21 -4.48 6.32 -4.88
N THR A 22 -4.28 7.06 -3.79
CA THR A 22 -2.97 7.53 -3.36
C THR A 22 -2.51 6.66 -2.20
N VAL A 23 -1.31 6.11 -2.31
CA VAL A 23 -0.67 5.29 -1.29
C VAL A 23 0.45 6.10 -0.66
N TYR A 24 0.48 6.10 0.66
CA TYR A 24 1.54 6.70 1.48
C TYR A 24 2.26 5.57 2.21
N PRO A 25 3.46 5.18 1.76
CA PRO A 25 4.26 4.18 2.47
C PRO A 25 4.73 4.71 3.83
N GLY A 26 4.58 3.89 4.86
CA GLY A 26 5.08 4.13 6.21
C GLY A 26 6.42 3.44 6.44
N GLU A 27 7.27 4.03 7.29
CA GLU A 27 8.57 3.45 7.67
C GLU A 27 8.45 2.10 8.38
N ASP A 28 7.27 1.79 8.93
CA ASP A 28 6.96 0.55 9.63
C ASP A 28 6.44 -0.57 8.72
N GLY A 29 6.42 -0.35 7.40
CA GLY A 29 5.89 -1.31 6.42
C GLY A 29 4.36 -1.30 6.31
N THR A 30 3.70 -0.29 6.89
CA THR A 30 2.29 -0.01 6.63
C THR A 30 2.11 0.92 5.42
N TYR A 31 0.90 0.94 4.87
CA TYR A 31 0.57 1.74 3.69
C TYR A 31 -0.78 2.41 3.90
N ASP A 32 -0.79 3.73 4.08
CA ASP A 32 -2.04 4.46 4.16
C ASP A 32 -2.60 4.70 2.76
N VAL A 33 -3.84 4.26 2.53
CA VAL A 33 -4.49 4.33 1.22
C VAL A 33 -5.62 5.35 1.28
N TYR A 34 -5.57 6.29 0.34
CA TYR A 34 -6.52 7.38 0.20
C TYR A 34 -7.26 7.29 -1.12
N LYS A 35 -8.53 7.65 -1.08
CA LYS A 35 -9.31 8.01 -2.26
C LYS A 35 -9.59 9.51 -2.17
N GLU A 36 -9.05 10.26 -3.12
CA GLU A 36 -9.06 11.73 -3.06
C GLU A 36 -8.44 12.22 -1.75
N SER A 37 -9.19 12.95 -0.91
CA SER A 37 -8.73 13.46 0.39
C SER A 37 -9.14 12.59 1.59
N ARG A 38 -9.77 11.43 1.34
CA ARG A 38 -10.28 10.55 2.40
C ARG A 38 -9.44 9.29 2.51
N GLN A 39 -8.86 9.06 3.68
CA GLN A 39 -8.26 7.76 3.99
C GLN A 39 -9.35 6.70 3.98
N ILE A 40 -9.15 5.66 3.19
CA ILE A 40 -10.08 4.53 3.13
C ILE A 40 -9.64 3.43 4.09
N THR A 41 -8.34 3.19 4.17
CA THR A 41 -7.75 2.19 5.08
C THR A 41 -6.25 2.38 5.20
N GLN A 42 -5.67 1.73 6.20
CA GLN A 42 -4.25 1.39 6.23
C GLN A 42 -4.12 -0.10 5.86
N LEU A 43 -3.16 -0.43 5.00
CA LEU A 43 -2.77 -1.78 4.65
C LEU A 43 -1.47 -2.16 5.36
N TYR A 44 -1.33 -3.43 5.65
CA TYR A 44 -0.11 -4.00 6.19
C TYR A 44 -0.04 -5.48 5.82
N THR A 45 1.13 -6.09 5.96
CA THR A 45 1.31 -7.51 5.69
C THR A 45 1.34 -8.32 6.98
N GLU A 46 0.72 -9.50 6.96
CA GLU A 46 0.85 -10.52 8.00
C GLU A 46 1.41 -11.81 7.41
N ILE A 47 1.89 -12.70 8.29
CA ILE A 47 2.31 -14.05 7.90
C ILE A 47 1.27 -15.04 8.42
N GLU A 48 0.48 -15.59 7.50
CA GLU A 48 -0.48 -16.65 7.78
C GLU A 48 -0.08 -17.94 7.07
N HIS A 49 -0.06 -19.07 7.78
CA HIS A 49 0.29 -20.37 7.21
C HIS A 49 1.57 -20.37 6.36
N ASN A 50 2.59 -19.60 6.79
CA ASN A 50 3.86 -19.42 6.09
C ASN A 50 3.74 -18.72 4.71
N GLN A 51 2.71 -17.89 4.53
CA GLN A 51 2.49 -17.03 3.36
C GLN A 51 2.27 -15.58 3.82
N VAL A 52 2.77 -14.63 3.03
CA VAL A 52 2.50 -13.20 3.24
C VAL A 52 1.08 -12.92 2.73
N VAL A 53 0.27 -12.29 3.58
CA VAL A 53 -1.09 -11.86 3.24
C VAL A 53 -1.27 -10.37 3.53
N TRP A 54 -2.10 -9.70 2.74
CA TRP A 54 -2.43 -8.29 2.92
C TRP A 54 -3.64 -8.12 3.82
N GLU A 55 -3.50 -7.39 4.91
CA GLU A 55 -4.58 -7.06 5.84
C GLU A 55 -4.86 -5.56 5.88
N SER A 56 -5.98 -5.20 6.50
CA SER A 56 -6.42 -3.83 6.63
C SER A 56 -6.95 -3.52 8.03
N THR A 57 -6.69 -2.30 8.52
CA THR A 57 -7.17 -1.85 9.83
C THR A 57 -8.69 -1.68 9.90
N ASN A 58 -9.33 -1.45 8.75
CA ASN A 58 -10.77 -1.33 8.62
C ASN A 58 -11.38 -2.57 7.97
N TRP A 59 -12.67 -2.82 8.23
CA TRP A 59 -13.40 -3.85 7.51
C TRP A 59 -13.68 -3.39 6.07
N ILE A 60 -12.84 -3.85 5.16
CA ILE A 60 -12.97 -3.72 3.72
C ILE A 60 -13.03 -5.11 3.12
N ASP A 61 -13.64 -5.22 1.95
CA ASP A 61 -13.67 -6.46 1.19
C ASP A 61 -12.25 -7.01 0.93
N LYS A 62 -12.04 -8.28 1.24
CA LYS A 62 -10.71 -8.91 1.19
C LYS A 62 -10.13 -8.96 -0.21
N ASP A 63 -10.96 -9.14 -1.24
CA ASP A 63 -10.49 -9.14 -2.62
C ASP A 63 -9.97 -7.75 -3.00
N TYR A 64 -10.67 -6.70 -2.57
CA TYR A 64 -10.22 -5.32 -2.78
C TYR A 64 -8.89 -5.02 -2.07
N ILE A 65 -8.71 -5.51 -0.83
CA ILE A 65 -7.43 -5.40 -0.11
C ILE A 65 -6.31 -6.12 -0.86
N ASN A 66 -6.55 -7.35 -1.32
CA ASN A 66 -5.55 -8.12 -2.05
C ASN A 66 -5.17 -7.47 -3.38
N GLU A 67 -6.13 -6.88 -4.11
CA GLU A 67 -5.83 -6.17 -5.35
C GLU A 67 -5.00 -4.90 -5.12
N ILE A 68 -5.27 -4.15 -4.05
CA ILE A 68 -4.44 -2.99 -3.66
C ILE A 68 -3.04 -3.47 -3.27
N GLY A 69 -2.95 -4.49 -2.41
CA GLY A 69 -1.68 -5.06 -1.97
C GLY A 69 -0.80 -5.52 -3.13
N LYS A 70 -1.40 -6.22 -4.12
CA LYS A 70 -0.70 -6.59 -5.34
C LYS A 70 -0.18 -5.39 -6.12
N LYS A 71 -0.91 -4.27 -6.18
CA LYS A 71 -0.45 -3.04 -6.84
C LYS A 71 0.71 -2.38 -6.10
N ILE A 72 0.71 -2.45 -4.77
CA ILE A 72 1.83 -2.03 -3.94
C ILE A 72 3.05 -2.92 -4.24
N GLU A 73 2.91 -4.24 -4.17
CA GLU A 73 4.00 -5.19 -4.47
C GLU A 73 4.59 -4.99 -5.88
N GLU A 74 3.73 -4.80 -6.89
CA GLU A 74 4.14 -4.50 -8.27
C GLU A 74 4.96 -3.21 -8.35
N HIS A 75 4.63 -2.19 -7.55
CA HIS A 75 5.38 -0.94 -7.51
C HIS A 75 6.72 -1.10 -6.76
N GLU A 76 6.70 -1.68 -5.57
CA GLU A 76 7.89 -1.85 -4.72
C GLU A 76 8.92 -2.78 -5.38
N SER A 77 8.48 -3.78 -6.14
CA SER A 77 9.37 -4.71 -6.86
C SER A 77 10.08 -4.09 -8.08
N VAL A 78 9.66 -2.90 -8.51
CA VAL A 78 10.23 -2.18 -9.66
C VAL A 78 11.28 -1.14 -9.24
N LEU A 79 11.35 -0.82 -7.95
CA LEU A 79 12.34 0.09 -7.35
C LEU A 79 13.59 -0.67 -6.89
#